data_AF-A0A6M8MBH0-F1
#
_entry.id   AF-A0A6M8MBH0-F1
#
_cell.length_a   1.000
_cell.length_b   1.000
_cell.length_c   1.000
_cell.angle_alpha   90.00
_cell.angle_beta   90.00
_cell.angle_gamma   90.00
#
_symmetry.space_group_name_H-M   'P 1'
#
loop_
_entity.id
_entity.type
_entity.pdbx_description
1 polymer ?
#
loop_
_entity_poly.entity_id
_entity_poly.type
_entity_poly.pdbx_seq_one_letter_code
_entity_poly.pdbx_strand_id
1 'polypeptide(L)'
;MFDDYLNDEQSYIRLERYLYDLFFLECDARGVESKNFKAPFYNTAFSDGTPFREGNPIFSARNEVTGKILRIVLDEDDVPLVTYHDKDMGCELVIIARIALLKQISEEMVEWINSQ
;
A
#
# COMPACT_ATOMS: atom_id res chain seq x y z
N MET A 1 14.71 7.37 6.63
CA MET A 1 15.20 6.56 5.47
C MET A 1 14.56 7.05 4.17
N PHE A 2 13.30 7.48 4.20
CA PHE A 2 12.58 8.01 3.06
C PHE A 2 12.16 9.47 3.29
N ASP A 3 12.88 10.21 4.13
CA ASP A 3 12.40 11.45 4.74
C ASP A 3 12.20 12.59 3.71
N ASP A 4 12.72 12.42 2.50
CA ASP A 4 12.59 13.36 1.37
C ASP A 4 11.81 12.76 0.18
N TYR A 5 11.00 11.71 0.40
CA TYR A 5 10.26 11.02 -0.67
C TYR A 5 9.28 11.92 -1.45
N LEU A 6 8.84 13.04 -0.86
CA LEU A 6 7.98 14.02 -1.53
C LEU A 6 8.74 14.87 -2.55
N ASN A 7 10.05 15.06 -2.38
CA ASN A 7 10.86 15.91 -3.26
C ASN A 7 11.87 15.14 -4.11
N ASP A 8 12.21 13.89 -3.74
CA ASP A 8 13.13 13.02 -4.47
C ASP A 8 12.39 11.83 -5.10
N GLU A 9 12.29 11.84 -6.42
CA GLU A 9 11.68 10.76 -7.20
C GLU A 9 12.30 9.38 -6.89
N GLN A 10 13.62 9.33 -6.73
CA GLN A 10 14.29 8.06 -6.46
C GLN A 10 13.93 7.53 -5.07
N SER A 11 13.76 8.41 -4.07
CA SER A 11 13.29 8.08 -2.73
C SER A 11 11.85 7.59 -2.76
N TYR A 12 10.98 8.22 -3.55
CA TYR A 12 9.61 7.75 -3.78
C TYR A 12 9.58 6.33 -4.34
N ILE A 13 10.34 6.07 -5.41
CA ILE A 13 10.41 4.73 -6.04
C ILE A 13 10.96 3.69 -5.07
N ARG A 14 11.98 4.02 -4.27
CA ARG A 14 12.53 3.11 -3.25
C ARG A 14 11.50 2.80 -2.17
N LEU A 15 10.66 3.74 -1.81
CA LEU A 15 9.59 3.56 -0.83
C LEU A 15 8.47 2.65 -1.37
N GLU A 16 8.01 2.87 -2.61
CA GLU A 16 7.06 1.96 -3.27
C GLU A 16 7.62 0.53 -3.34
N ARG A 17 8.88 0.39 -3.74
CA ARG A 17 9.57 -0.90 -3.80
C ARG A 17 9.67 -1.56 -2.43
N TYR A 18 10.02 -0.79 -1.40
CA TYR A 18 10.15 -1.29 -0.03
C TYR A 18 8.83 -1.90 0.46
N LEU A 19 7.71 -1.18 0.29
CA LEU A 19 6.39 -1.69 0.70
C LEU A 19 5.96 -2.91 -0.13
N TYR A 20 6.26 -2.91 -1.43
CA TYR A 20 6.01 -4.05 -2.31
C TYR A 20 6.78 -5.30 -1.86
N ASP A 21 8.09 -5.19 -1.65
CA ASP A 21 8.94 -6.31 -1.27
C ASP A 21 8.56 -6.83 0.12
N LEU A 22 8.26 -5.91 1.06
CA LEU A 22 7.76 -6.25 2.39
C LEU A 22 6.45 -7.05 2.31
N PHE A 23 5.48 -6.59 1.52
CA PHE A 23 4.19 -7.26 1.38
C PHE A 23 4.36 -8.73 0.95
N PHE A 24 5.15 -8.99 -0.10
CA PHE A 24 5.37 -10.35 -0.58
C PHE A 24 6.20 -11.21 0.37
N LEU A 25 7.17 -10.61 1.06
CA LEU A 25 7.91 -11.29 2.13
C LEU A 25 6.97 -11.76 3.25
N GLU A 26 6.05 -10.89 3.67
CA GLU A 26 5.10 -11.21 4.75
C GLU A 26 4.04 -12.24 4.29
N CYS A 27 3.61 -12.22 3.03
CA CYS A 27 2.77 -13.26 2.44
C CYS A 27 3.46 -14.64 2.49
N ASP A 28 4.70 -14.73 1.99
CA ASP A 28 5.47 -15.97 1.99
C ASP A 28 5.70 -16.49 3.42
N ALA A 29 6.05 -15.61 4.36
CA ALA A 29 6.26 -15.96 5.77
C ALA A 29 5.00 -16.54 6.44
N ARG A 30 3.81 -16.22 5.95
CA ARG A 30 2.51 -16.69 6.48
C ARG A 30 1.89 -17.81 5.65
N GLY A 31 2.52 -18.23 4.56
CA GLY A 31 1.96 -19.22 3.65
C GLY A 31 0.72 -18.74 2.89
N VAL A 32 0.54 -17.42 2.75
CA VAL A 32 -0.53 -16.85 1.91
C VAL A 32 -0.04 -16.86 0.47
N GLU A 33 -0.84 -17.45 -0.44
CA GLU A 33 -0.45 -17.59 -1.84
C GLU A 33 -0.29 -16.22 -2.54
N SER A 34 0.94 -15.77 -2.70
CA SER A 34 1.30 -14.49 -3.35
C SER A 34 0.71 -14.32 -4.75
N LYS A 35 0.56 -15.41 -5.50
CA LYS A 35 -0.06 -15.43 -6.85
C LYS A 35 -1.52 -14.95 -6.87
N ASN A 36 -2.20 -14.97 -5.72
CA ASN A 36 -3.58 -14.53 -5.60
C ASN A 36 -3.69 -13.00 -5.52
N PHE A 37 -2.56 -12.28 -5.39
CA PHE A 37 -2.56 -10.82 -5.30
C PHE A 37 -2.13 -10.16 -6.60
N LYS A 38 -2.88 -9.12 -6.97
CA LYS A 38 -2.45 -8.10 -7.93
C LYS A 38 -1.91 -6.89 -7.15
N ALA A 39 -0.63 -6.59 -7.32
CA ALA A 39 0.04 -5.43 -6.73
C ALA A 39 1.06 -4.82 -7.73
N PRO A 40 1.14 -3.48 -7.89
CA PRO A 40 0.16 -2.51 -7.41
C PRO A 40 -1.22 -2.72 -8.06
N PHE A 41 -2.29 -2.60 -7.27
CA PHE A 41 -3.66 -2.70 -7.79
C PHE A 41 -4.10 -1.41 -8.47
N TYR A 42 -4.00 -0.29 -7.75
CA TYR A 42 -4.14 1.06 -8.28
C TYR A 42 -2.81 1.47 -8.93
N ASN A 43 -2.80 1.54 -10.26
CA ASN A 43 -1.61 1.86 -11.05
C ASN A 43 -2.00 2.69 -12.28
N THR A 44 -2.57 3.87 -12.03
CA THR A 44 -2.96 4.81 -13.08
C THR A 44 -1.72 5.43 -13.71
N ALA A 45 -1.71 5.54 -15.03
CA ALA A 45 -0.65 6.19 -15.79
C ALA A 45 -1.25 7.11 -16.85
N PHE A 46 -0.49 8.12 -17.25
CA PHE A 46 -0.78 8.95 -18.42
C PHE A 46 -0.75 8.10 -19.71
N SER A 47 -1.27 8.64 -20.80
CA SER A 47 -1.30 7.94 -22.10
C SER A 47 0.08 7.59 -22.65
N ASP A 48 1.13 8.28 -22.19
CA ASP A 48 2.53 8.00 -22.55
C ASP A 48 3.20 6.96 -21.63
N GLY A 49 2.46 6.42 -20.65
CA GLY A 49 2.94 5.42 -19.70
C GLY A 49 3.59 6.01 -18.45
N THR A 50 3.69 7.34 -18.33
CA THR A 50 4.20 7.99 -17.12
C THR A 50 3.26 7.71 -15.94
N PRO A 51 3.74 7.18 -14.79
CA PRO A 51 2.89 6.93 -13.64
C PRO A 51 2.23 8.21 -13.11
N PHE A 52 0.92 8.16 -12.84
CA PHE A 52 0.20 9.28 -12.23
C PHE A 52 0.28 9.19 -10.71
N ARG A 53 1.47 9.47 -10.17
CA ARG A 53 1.82 9.26 -8.74
C ARG A 53 0.91 10.00 -7.77
N GLU A 54 0.54 11.25 -8.06
CA GLU A 54 -0.37 12.02 -7.21
C GLU A 54 -1.78 11.38 -7.09
N GLY A 55 -2.16 10.55 -8.07
CA GLY A 55 -3.44 9.84 -8.06
C GLY A 55 -3.35 8.39 -7.57
N ASN A 56 -2.15 7.86 -7.34
CA ASN A 56 -1.96 6.48 -6.89
C ASN A 56 -1.58 6.45 -5.39
N PRO A 57 -2.07 5.44 -4.64
CA PRO A 57 -1.59 5.19 -3.29
C PRO A 57 -0.12 4.75 -3.33
N ILE A 58 0.63 4.99 -2.23
CA ILE A 58 2.04 4.56 -2.14
C ILE A 58 2.17 3.04 -2.24
N PHE A 59 1.13 2.31 -1.86
CA PHE A 59 1.00 0.87 -2.06
C PHE A 59 -0.46 0.46 -2.17
N SER A 60 -0.74 -0.52 -3.02
CA SER A 60 -2.04 -1.17 -3.06
C SER A 60 -1.96 -2.60 -3.53
N ALA A 61 -2.82 -3.47 -2.98
CA ALA A 61 -2.94 -4.85 -3.38
C ALA A 61 -4.41 -5.26 -3.45
N ARG A 62 -4.74 -6.15 -4.38
CA ARG A 62 -6.06 -6.80 -4.43
C ARG A 62 -5.88 -8.29 -4.44
N ASN A 63 -6.58 -8.98 -3.55
CA ASN A 63 -6.73 -10.42 -3.60
C ASN A 63 -7.77 -10.76 -4.67
N GLU A 64 -7.35 -11.39 -5.77
CA GLU A 64 -8.23 -11.73 -6.90
C GLU A 64 -9.18 -12.91 -6.59
N VAL A 65 -8.96 -13.65 -5.49
CA VAL A 65 -9.86 -14.72 -5.03
C VAL A 65 -10.98 -14.16 -4.16
N THR A 66 -10.64 -13.32 -3.18
CA THR A 66 -11.63 -12.79 -2.20
C THR A 66 -12.22 -11.45 -2.60
N GLY A 67 -11.59 -10.75 -3.55
CA GLY A 67 -11.95 -9.38 -3.92
C GLY A 67 -11.53 -8.32 -2.91
N LYS A 68 -10.91 -8.69 -1.78
CA LYS A 68 -10.43 -7.75 -0.76
C LYS A 68 -9.28 -6.90 -1.30
N ILE A 69 -9.27 -5.62 -0.92
CA ILE A 69 -8.29 -4.62 -1.36
C ILE A 69 -7.60 -4.05 -0.12
N LEU A 70 -6.29 -3.80 -0.24
CA LEU A 70 -5.49 -3.00 0.67
C LEU A 70 -5.04 -1.75 -0.07
N ARG A 71 -5.23 -0.58 0.55
CA ARG A 71 -4.72 0.70 0.07
C ARG A 71 -3.97 1.42 1.17
N ILE A 72 -2.74 1.84 0.88
CA ILE A 72 -1.90 2.60 1.81
C ILE A 72 -1.63 3.97 1.19
N VAL A 73 -2.03 5.03 1.89
CA VAL A 73 -1.82 6.42 1.48
C VAL A 73 -0.96 7.09 2.54
N LEU A 74 0.05 7.83 2.09
CA LEU A 74 0.84 8.66 2.98
C LEU A 74 0.29 10.08 2.98
N ASP A 75 0.07 10.59 4.17
CA ASP A 75 -0.40 11.95 4.40
C ASP A 75 0.45 12.54 5.54
N GLU A 76 1.24 13.57 5.21
CA GLU A 76 2.18 14.20 6.14
C GLU A 76 1.52 15.31 6.99
N ASP A 77 0.25 15.63 6.77
CA ASP A 77 -0.50 16.70 7.46
C ASP A 77 -0.93 16.29 8.88
N ASP A 78 0.03 16.09 9.79
CA ASP A 78 -0.16 15.83 11.24
C ASP A 78 -1.31 14.85 11.59
N VAL A 79 -1.59 13.89 10.70
CA VAL A 79 -2.63 12.90 10.85
C VAL A 79 -2.12 11.76 11.74
N PRO A 80 -2.91 11.26 12.72
CA PRO A 80 -2.61 9.97 13.33
C PRO A 80 -2.75 8.86 12.28
N LEU A 81 -2.29 7.65 12.60
CA LEU A 81 -2.63 6.47 11.80
C LEU A 81 -4.15 6.27 11.84
N VAL A 82 -4.77 6.22 10.67
CA VAL A 82 -6.20 6.02 10.49
C VAL A 82 -6.41 4.79 9.61
N THR A 83 -7.21 3.85 10.10
CA THR A 83 -7.65 2.68 9.34
C THR A 83 -9.17 2.66 9.24
N TYR A 84 -9.70 2.37 8.06
CA TYR A 84 -11.12 2.18 7.86
C TYR A 84 -11.39 1.30 6.64
N HIS A 85 -12.56 0.66 6.65
CA HIS A 85 -13.10 0.05 5.46
C HIS A 85 -13.84 1.11 4.63
N ASP A 86 -13.58 1.14 3.33
CA ASP A 86 -14.35 1.96 2.38
C ASP A 86 -15.86 1.74 2.57
N LYS A 87 -16.62 2.85 2.45
CA LYS A 87 -18.07 2.91 2.63
C LYS A 87 -18.85 2.23 1.50
N ASP A 88 -18.28 2.07 0.31
CA ASP A 88 -19.05 1.60 -0.85
C ASP A 88 -19.27 0.08 -0.81
N MET A 89 -18.22 -0.72 -0.59
CA MET A 89 -18.35 -2.20 -0.57
C MET A 89 -17.78 -2.88 0.68
N GLY A 90 -17.06 -2.17 1.55
CA GLY A 90 -16.40 -2.75 2.73
C GLY A 90 -15.24 -3.71 2.40
N CYS A 91 -14.96 -3.95 1.11
CA CYS A 91 -13.91 -4.85 0.65
C CYS A 91 -12.51 -4.22 0.66
N GLU A 92 -12.42 -2.90 0.76
CA GLU A 92 -11.15 -2.15 0.77
C GLU A 92 -10.81 -1.69 2.18
N LEU A 93 -9.68 -2.16 2.71
CA LEU A 93 -9.05 -1.56 3.89
C LEU A 93 -8.15 -0.42 3.43
N VAL A 94 -8.41 0.77 3.96
CA VAL A 94 -7.62 1.98 3.72
C VAL A 94 -6.80 2.29 4.96
N ILE A 95 -5.49 2.43 4.78
CA ILE A 95 -4.53 2.89 5.78
C ILE A 95 -4.04 4.28 5.35
N ILE A 96 -4.24 5.27 6.20
CA ILE A 96 -3.71 6.63 6.02
C ILE A 96 -2.79 6.94 7.20
N ALA A 97 -1.54 7.27 6.92
CA ALA A 97 -0.56 7.55 7.96
C ALA A 97 0.63 8.36 7.43
N ARG A 98 1.41 8.94 8.33
CA ARG A 98 2.71 9.55 8.02
C ARG A 98 3.78 8.51 7.75
N ILE A 99 4.80 8.87 6.97
CA ILE A 99 5.97 8.01 6.76
C ILE A 99 6.68 7.64 8.08
N ALA A 100 6.63 8.52 9.09
CA ALA A 100 7.17 8.26 10.42
C ALA A 100 6.53 7.04 11.12
N LEU A 101 5.33 6.65 10.68
CA LEU A 101 4.57 5.52 11.23
C LEU A 101 4.73 4.24 10.39
N LEU A 102 5.74 4.15 9.52
CA LEU A 102 6.00 2.97 8.66
C LEU A 102 5.95 1.62 9.38
N LYS A 103 6.41 1.55 10.64
CA LYS A 103 6.32 0.33 11.45
C LYS A 103 4.87 -0.08 11.69
N GLN A 104 4.02 0.88 12.06
CA GLN A 104 2.60 0.61 12.32
C GLN A 104 1.83 0.32 11.03
N ILE A 105 2.19 1.00 9.92
CA ILE A 105 1.67 0.67 8.58
C ILE A 105 1.97 -0.80 8.24
N SER A 106 3.18 -1.27 8.56
CA SER A 106 3.59 -2.65 8.32
C SER A 106 2.81 -3.64 9.21
N GLU A 107 2.52 -3.27 10.46
CA GLU A 107 1.70 -4.07 11.38
C GLU A 107 0.27 -4.23 10.84
N GLU A 108 -0.37 -3.13 10.40
CA GLU A 108 -1.72 -3.15 9.80
C GLU A 108 -1.76 -3.92 8.47
N MET A 109 -0.72 -3.80 7.64
CA MET A 109 -0.55 -4.61 6.43
C MET A 109 -0.52 -6.09 6.76
N VAL A 110 0.24 -6.49 7.78
CA VAL A 110 0.36 -7.87 8.25
C VAL A 110 -0.98 -8.40 8.75
N GLU A 111 -1.71 -7.61 9.55
CA GLU A 111 -3.05 -8.00 10.03
C GLU A 111 -4.02 -8.19 8.86
N TRP A 112 -3.97 -7.31 7.85
CA TRP A 112 -4.74 -7.50 6.63
C TRP A 112 -4.36 -8.79 5.89
N ILE A 113 -3.07 -9.12 5.75
CA ILE A 113 -2.59 -10.37 5.14
C ILE A 113 -3.12 -11.60 5.90
N ASN A 114 -3.09 -11.58 7.24
CA ASN A 114 -3.61 -12.66 8.07
C ASN A 114 -5.12 -12.87 7.92
N SER A 115 -5.85 -11.82 7.53
CA SER A 115 -7.30 -11.87 7.36
C SER A 115 -7.75 -12.40 5.99
N GLN A 116 -6.83 -12.76 5.10
CA GLN A 116 -7.12 -13.14 3.71
C GLN A 116 -7.82 -14.48 3.58
#